data_AF-A0A8X6YKX6-F1
#
_entry.id   AF-A0A8X6YKX6-F1
#
_cell.length_a   1.000
_cell.length_b   1.000
_cell.length_c   1.000
_cell.angle_alpha   90.00
_cell.angle_beta   90.00
_cell.angle_gamma   90.00
#
_symmetry.space_group_name_H-M   'P 1'
#
loop_
_entity.id
_entity.type
_entity.pdbx_description
1 polymer ?
#
loop_
_entity_poly.entity_id
_entity_poly.type
_entity_poly.pdbx_seq_one_letter_code
_entity_poly.pdbx_strand_id
1 'polypeptide(L)'
;MDNQDFPVKINVVPNHSMNFDIIIGCNIIKQANLTITPDSVIFSKPQTEMSDASPESFVFAITDDIPKFDIGPEMPKPTRNDVEALLVSYRPNKIKTTDIELSITVTDDKPIYHSPRRLPFTERDIVDKQIDEWTQNGIIEPCSSDFASQVLEVRKKDGSPRSALTFEN
;
A
#
# COMPACT_ATOMS: atom_id res chain seq x y z
N MET A 1 -12.99 -19.97 41.60
CA MET A 1 -11.64 -19.49 41.27
C MET A 1 -10.82 -20.71 40.93
N ASP A 2 -10.74 -21.04 39.65
CA ASP A 2 -9.96 -22.19 39.21
C ASP A 2 -8.50 -21.76 39.17
N ASN A 3 -7.71 -22.35 40.05
CA ASN A 3 -6.31 -22.03 40.33
C ASN A 3 -5.42 -22.48 39.15
N GLN A 4 -5.56 -21.83 38.01
CA GLN A 4 -4.90 -22.20 36.76
C GLN A 4 -3.76 -21.24 36.44
N ASP A 5 -2.53 -21.77 36.45
CA ASP A 5 -1.33 -20.99 36.14
C ASP A 5 -1.02 -20.98 34.64
N PHE A 6 -0.72 -19.80 34.10
CA PHE A 6 -0.22 -19.60 32.74
C PHE A 6 1.15 -18.92 32.79
N PRO A 7 2.21 -19.52 32.21
CA PRO A 7 3.53 -18.89 32.17
C PRO A 7 3.52 -17.71 31.21
N VAL A 8 3.48 -16.49 31.75
CA VAL A 8 3.44 -15.24 30.97
C VAL A 8 4.51 -14.26 31.42
N LYS A 9 5.05 -13.50 30.47
CA LYS A 9 5.94 -12.36 30.75
C LYS A 9 5.11 -11.08 30.71
N ILE A 10 4.99 -10.41 31.84
CA ILE A 10 4.32 -9.11 31.94
C ILE A 10 5.36 -8.01 31.76
N ASN A 11 5.14 -7.13 30.78
CA ASN A 11 5.93 -5.92 30.61
C ASN A 11 5.04 -4.73 30.97
N VAL A 12 5.50 -3.91 31.92
CA VAL A 12 4.78 -2.70 32.35
C VAL A 12 5.39 -1.50 31.65
N VAL A 13 4.55 -0.67 31.04
CA VAL A 13 4.95 0.56 30.35
C VAL A 13 4.30 1.78 31.00
N PRO A 14 4.88 2.99 30.85
CA PRO A 14 4.23 4.22 31.30
C PRO A 14 2.87 4.44 30.63
N ASN A 15 1.91 4.99 31.36
CA ASN A 15 0.52 5.16 30.89
C ASN A 15 0.37 6.00 29.60
N HIS A 16 1.34 6.86 29.28
CA HIS A 16 1.34 7.66 28.05
C HIS A 16 1.93 6.91 26.83
N SER A 17 2.44 5.69 27.02
CA SER A 17 3.12 4.92 25.97
C SER A 17 2.17 4.03 25.16
N MET A 18 0.90 3.87 25.59
CA MET A 18 -0.11 3.07 24.92
C MET A 18 -1.49 3.72 25.04
N ASN A 19 -2.32 3.54 24.01
CA ASN A 19 -3.72 3.98 24.01
C ASN A 19 -4.69 2.90 24.54
N PHE A 20 -4.17 1.81 25.08
CA PHE A 20 -4.92 0.66 25.55
C PHE A 20 -4.48 0.31 26.97
N ASP A 21 -5.41 -0.12 27.81
CA ASP A 21 -5.13 -0.50 29.20
C ASP A 21 -4.30 -1.79 29.30
N ILE A 22 -4.48 -2.73 28.34
CA ILE A 22 -3.74 -3.99 28.28
C ILE A 22 -3.60 -4.48 26.83
N ILE A 23 -2.42 -5.00 26.50
CA ILE A 23 -2.17 -5.73 25.25
C ILE A 23 -1.90 -7.19 25.60
N ILE A 24 -2.71 -8.10 25.06
CA ILE A 24 -2.58 -9.54 25.26
C ILE A 24 -1.97 -10.15 24.01
N GLY A 25 -0.77 -10.72 24.16
CA GLY A 25 -0.05 -11.35 23.06
C GLY A 25 -0.63 -12.71 22.67
N CYS A 26 -0.34 -13.13 21.43
CA CYS A 26 -0.71 -14.46 20.92
C CYS A 26 -0.08 -15.62 21.71
N ASN A 27 0.92 -15.37 22.56
CA ASN A 27 1.51 -16.37 23.44
C ASN A 27 0.52 -16.91 24.47
N ILE A 28 -0.44 -16.10 24.91
CA ILE A 28 -1.50 -16.51 25.85
C ILE A 28 -2.62 -17.24 25.11
N ILE A 29 -3.03 -16.73 23.95
CA ILE A 29 -4.08 -17.32 23.10
C ILE A 29 -3.72 -18.76 22.67
N LYS A 30 -2.43 -19.06 22.49
CA LYS A 30 -1.97 -20.43 22.18
C LYS A 30 -2.07 -21.42 23.35
N GLN A 31 -2.21 -20.94 24.58
CA GLN A 31 -2.15 -21.76 25.80
C GLN A 31 -3.49 -21.81 26.56
N ALA A 32 -4.46 -20.97 26.17
CA ALA A 32 -5.72 -20.80 26.86
C ALA A 32 -6.88 -20.65 25.86
N ASN A 33 -8.04 -21.18 26.23
CA ASN A 33 -9.30 -20.83 25.61
C ASN A 33 -9.72 -19.43 26.08
N LEU A 34 -10.10 -18.58 25.12
CA LEU A 34 -10.61 -17.24 25.36
C LEU A 34 -12.13 -17.26 25.24
N THR A 35 -12.83 -16.94 26.32
CA THR A 35 -14.29 -16.78 26.34
C THR A 35 -14.64 -15.32 26.57
N ILE A 36 -15.38 -14.72 25.64
CA ILE A 36 -15.89 -13.36 25.75
C ILE A 36 -17.39 -13.44 26.04
N THR A 37 -17.80 -12.86 27.15
CA THR A 37 -19.21 -12.69 27.55
C THR A 37 -19.54 -11.20 27.58
N PRO A 38 -20.82 -10.79 27.54
CA PRO A 38 -21.20 -9.38 27.66
C PRO A 38 -20.61 -8.69 28.90
N ASP A 39 -20.40 -9.46 29.98
CA ASP A 39 -19.98 -8.94 31.27
C ASP A 39 -18.48 -9.13 31.56
N SER A 40 -17.78 -10.02 30.84
CA SER A 40 -16.39 -10.38 31.16
C SER A 40 -15.63 -11.10 30.05
N VAL A 41 -14.30 -11.06 30.16
CA VAL A 41 -13.36 -11.86 29.35
C VAL A 41 -12.66 -12.87 30.25
N ILE A 42 -12.69 -14.15 29.89
CA ILE A 42 -12.20 -15.27 30.71
C ILE A 42 -11.19 -16.09 29.92
N PHE A 43 -10.06 -16.40 30.55
CA PHE A 43 -9.06 -17.35 30.05
C PHE A 43 -9.14 -18.65 30.84
N SER A 44 -9.23 -19.79 30.15
CA SER A 44 -9.28 -21.11 30.77
C SER A 44 -8.35 -22.09 30.06
N LYS A 45 -7.82 -23.10 30.78
CA LYS A 45 -7.02 -24.15 30.16
C LYS A 45 -7.87 -24.93 29.16
N PRO A 46 -7.33 -25.24 27.96
CA PRO A 46 -8.01 -26.10 27.02
C PRO A 46 -8.25 -27.47 27.66
N GLN A 47 -9.52 -27.90 27.74
CA GLN A 47 -9.86 -29.20 28.33
C GLN A 47 -9.47 -30.32 27.37
N THR A 48 -8.71 -31.31 27.87
CA THR A 48 -8.28 -32.51 27.12
C THR A 48 -9.30 -33.64 27.21
N GLU A 49 -10.60 -33.36 27.15
CA GLU A 49 -11.60 -34.43 27.08
C GLU A 49 -12.30 -34.42 25.74
N MET A 50 -12.34 -35.62 25.14
CA MET A 50 -13.11 -35.98 23.95
C MET A 50 -14.57 -35.54 24.14
N SER A 51 -14.88 -34.32 23.74
CA SER A 51 -16.23 -33.94 23.37
C SER A 51 -16.22 -33.71 21.86
N ASP A 52 -17.14 -34.38 21.18
CA ASP A 52 -17.33 -34.38 19.72
C ASP A 52 -17.79 -33.02 19.16
N ALA A 53 -17.73 -31.97 19.98
CA ALA A 53 -17.93 -30.61 19.57
C ALA A 53 -16.58 -30.04 19.15
N SER A 54 -16.32 -29.99 17.84
CA SER A 54 -15.21 -29.22 17.30
C SER A 54 -15.31 -27.79 17.87
N PRO A 55 -14.33 -27.30 18.65
CA PRO A 55 -14.36 -25.90 19.04
C PRO A 55 -14.35 -25.09 17.75
N GLU A 56 -15.41 -24.30 17.51
CA GLU A 56 -15.42 -23.33 16.43
C GLU A 56 -14.33 -22.31 16.75
N SER A 57 -13.13 -22.54 16.20
CA SER A 57 -12.02 -21.60 16.28
C SER A 57 -12.39 -20.36 15.48
N PHE A 58 -12.99 -19.37 16.13
CA PHE A 58 -13.11 -18.03 15.56
C PHE A 58 -11.77 -17.32 15.71
N VAL A 59 -10.97 -17.37 14.64
CA VAL A 59 -9.83 -16.48 14.49
C VAL A 59 -10.37 -15.10 14.16
N PHE A 60 -10.42 -14.21 15.15
CA PHE A 60 -10.56 -12.77 14.88
C PHE A 60 -9.24 -12.28 14.30
N ALA A 61 -9.13 -12.29 12.96
CA ALA A 61 -8.11 -11.53 12.27
C ALA A 61 -8.50 -10.05 12.39
N ILE A 62 -7.76 -9.29 13.20
CA ILE A 62 -7.71 -7.83 12.99
C ILE A 62 -6.99 -7.68 11.66
N THR A 63 -7.75 -7.57 10.57
CA THR A 63 -7.19 -7.32 9.25
C THR A 63 -6.70 -5.89 9.23
N ASP A 64 -5.38 -5.71 9.30
CA ASP A 64 -4.75 -4.46 8.94
C ASP A 64 -5.13 -4.09 7.49
N ASP A 65 -5.57 -2.86 7.32
CA ASP A 65 -5.61 -2.09 6.08
C ASP A 65 -6.31 -2.72 4.86
N ILE A 66 -7.63 -2.91 4.92
CA ILE A 66 -8.39 -2.73 3.67
C ILE A 66 -8.33 -1.23 3.35
N PRO A 67 -7.74 -0.82 2.22
CA PRO A 67 -7.69 0.59 1.85
C PRO A 67 -9.11 1.15 1.81
N LYS A 68 -9.42 2.06 2.73
CA LYS A 68 -10.71 2.74 2.74
C LYS A 68 -10.73 3.75 1.59
N PHE A 69 -11.43 3.40 0.52
CA PHE A 69 -11.61 4.29 -0.62
C PHE A 69 -12.63 5.38 -0.28
N ASP A 70 -12.30 6.63 -0.55
CA ASP A 70 -13.26 7.72 -0.47
C ASP A 70 -14.11 7.75 -1.74
N ILE A 71 -15.34 7.25 -1.64
CA ILE A 71 -16.30 7.15 -2.74
C ILE A 71 -17.36 8.28 -2.64
N GLY A 72 -17.12 9.26 -1.77
CA GLY A 72 -18.06 10.35 -1.51
C GLY A 72 -19.31 9.89 -0.73
N PRO A 73 -20.06 10.83 -0.15
CA PRO A 73 -21.19 10.52 0.72
C PRO A 73 -22.49 10.15 -0.02
N GLU A 74 -22.69 10.62 -1.25
CA GLU A 74 -23.99 10.55 -1.96
C GLU A 74 -24.19 9.31 -2.84
N MET A 75 -23.39 8.26 -2.68
CA MET A 75 -23.51 7.06 -3.53
C MET A 75 -24.49 6.02 -2.95
N PRO A 76 -25.46 5.51 -3.74
CA PRO A 76 -26.30 4.38 -3.35
C PRO A 76 -25.46 3.15 -2.96
N LYS A 77 -25.87 2.45 -1.90
CA LYS A 77 -25.19 1.25 -1.37
C LYS A 77 -24.80 0.18 -2.43
N PRO A 78 -25.67 -0.23 -3.37
CA PRO A 78 -25.28 -1.25 -4.36
C PRO A 78 -24.14 -0.78 -5.27
N THR A 79 -24.21 0.46 -5.76
CA THR A 79 -23.18 1.05 -6.62
C THR A 79 -21.86 1.23 -5.87
N ARG A 80 -21.90 1.56 -4.58
CA ARG A 80 -20.69 1.65 -3.75
C ARG A 80 -19.92 0.33 -3.72
N ASN A 81 -20.62 -0.79 -3.51
CA ASN A 81 -19.98 -2.10 -3.45
C ASN A 81 -19.31 -2.48 -4.77
N ASP A 82 -19.96 -2.18 -5.90
CA ASP A 82 -19.39 -2.43 -7.23
C ASP A 82 -18.13 -1.60 -7.47
N VAL A 83 -18.14 -0.32 -7.08
CA VAL A 83 -16.99 0.57 -7.18
C VAL A 83 -15.85 0.13 -6.27
N GLU A 84 -16.13 -0.27 -5.03
CA GLU A 84 -15.12 -0.83 -4.12
C GLU A 84 -14.47 -2.09 -4.70
N ALA A 85 -15.28 -3.00 -5.25
CA ALA A 85 -14.76 -4.21 -5.90
C ALA A 85 -13.87 -3.88 -7.10
N LEU A 86 -14.23 -2.88 -7.91
CA LEU A 86 -13.41 -2.40 -9.03
C LEU A 86 -12.09 -1.79 -8.55
N LEU A 87 -12.12 -0.98 -7.48
CA LEU A 87 -10.92 -0.35 -6.92
C LEU A 87 -9.96 -1.39 -6.32
N VAL A 88 -10.47 -2.38 -5.60
CA VAL A 88 -9.67 -3.47 -5.01
C VAL A 88 -9.01 -4.33 -6.09
N SER A 89 -9.76 -4.64 -7.15
CA SER A 89 -9.29 -5.49 -8.25
C SER A 89 -8.47 -4.74 -9.31
N TYR A 90 -8.45 -3.40 -9.27
CA TYR A 90 -7.73 -2.61 -10.26
C TYR A 90 -6.24 -2.95 -10.27
N ARG A 91 -5.72 -3.23 -11.47
CA ARG A 91 -4.30 -3.37 -11.74
C ARG A 91 -3.96 -2.41 -12.88
N PRO A 92 -3.05 -1.44 -12.68
CA PRO A 92 -2.67 -0.47 -13.70
C PRO A 92 -1.77 -1.14 -14.76
N ASN A 93 -2.32 -2.13 -15.44
CA ASN A 93 -1.67 -2.79 -16.55
C ASN A 93 -2.12 -2.07 -17.83
N LYS A 94 -1.17 -1.66 -18.67
CA LYS A 94 -1.41 -0.98 -19.95
C LYS A 94 -1.96 -1.98 -20.99
N ILE A 95 -3.15 -2.53 -20.76
CA ILE A 95 -3.73 -3.65 -21.53
C ILE A 95 -4.59 -3.16 -22.71
N LYS A 96 -5.06 -1.90 -22.67
CA LYS A 96 -5.96 -1.36 -23.70
C LYS A 96 -5.46 -0.02 -24.19
N THR A 97 -5.18 0.05 -25.49
CA THR A 97 -5.01 1.29 -26.24
C THR A 97 -6.33 1.61 -26.94
N THR A 98 -6.69 2.88 -27.01
CA THR A 98 -7.84 3.37 -27.79
C THR A 98 -7.32 4.24 -28.93
N ASP A 99 -7.99 4.25 -30.08
CA ASP A 99 -7.60 5.04 -31.26
C ASP A 99 -7.90 6.54 -31.13
N ILE A 100 -7.78 7.08 -29.91
CA ILE A 100 -7.99 8.49 -29.59
C ILE A 100 -6.62 9.11 -29.33
N GLU A 101 -6.27 10.11 -30.12
CA GLU A 101 -5.00 10.84 -30.01
C GLU A 101 -5.22 12.20 -29.34
N LEU A 102 -4.29 12.58 -28.46
CA LEU A 102 -4.27 13.90 -27.83
C LEU A 102 -3.44 14.85 -28.71
N SER A 103 -4.09 15.90 -29.24
CA SER A 103 -3.39 17.00 -29.91
C SER A 103 -3.07 18.13 -28.93
N ILE A 104 -1.80 18.56 -28.88
CA ILE A 104 -1.34 19.69 -28.05
C ILE A 104 -1.07 20.87 -28.97
N THR A 105 -1.78 21.99 -28.76
CA THR A 105 -1.57 23.24 -29.51
C THR A 105 -0.71 24.19 -28.68
N VAL A 106 0.42 24.64 -29.24
CA VAL A 106 1.35 25.57 -28.57
C VAL A 106 0.90 27.02 -28.80
N THR A 107 1.17 27.90 -27.83
CA THR A 107 0.82 29.34 -27.90
C THR A 107 1.78 30.12 -28.80
N ASP A 108 3.07 29.77 -28.79
CA ASP A 108 4.09 30.32 -29.68
C ASP A 108 4.97 29.19 -30.25
N ASP A 109 5.52 29.41 -31.44
CA ASP A 109 6.38 28.42 -32.12
C ASP A 109 7.86 28.56 -31.72
N LYS A 110 8.16 29.23 -30.59
CA LYS A 110 9.55 29.43 -30.19
C LYS A 110 10.03 28.18 -29.43
N PRO A 111 11.02 27.44 -29.94
CA PRO A 111 11.51 26.26 -29.25
C PRO A 111 12.16 26.60 -27.91
N ILE A 112 11.76 25.88 -26.88
CA ILE A 112 12.40 25.91 -25.56
C ILE A 112 13.36 24.72 -25.50
N TYR A 113 14.66 25.04 -25.54
CA TYR A 113 15.73 24.05 -25.48
C TYR A 113 16.57 24.22 -24.22
N HIS A 114 16.55 23.20 -23.38
CA HIS A 114 17.46 23.08 -22.25
C HIS A 114 18.47 21.97 -22.49
N SER A 115 19.76 22.32 -22.45
CA SER A 115 20.83 21.34 -22.53
C SER A 115 20.70 20.29 -21.42
N PRO A 116 20.90 18.99 -21.72
CA PRO A 116 20.91 17.95 -20.70
C PRO A 116 21.90 18.27 -19.57
N ARG A 117 21.46 18.04 -18.33
CA ARG A 117 22.31 18.18 -17.15
C ARG A 117 23.35 17.07 -17.11
N ARG A 118 24.55 17.39 -16.61
CA ARG A 118 25.56 16.36 -16.27
C ARG A 118 25.09 15.55 -15.05
N LEU A 119 24.91 14.25 -15.24
CA LEU A 119 24.55 13.31 -14.17
C LEU A 119 25.80 12.60 -13.64
N PRO A 120 25.92 12.38 -12.31
CA PRO A 120 26.85 11.42 -11.74
C PRO A 120 26.66 10.03 -12.34
N PHE A 121 27.72 9.21 -12.36
CA PHE A 121 27.70 7.87 -12.95
C PHE A 121 26.52 7.01 -12.43
N THR A 122 26.27 7.02 -11.13
CA THR A 122 25.18 6.25 -10.51
C THR A 122 23.79 6.70 -10.96
N GLU A 123 23.58 8.01 -11.13
CA GLU A 123 22.30 8.56 -11.59
C GLU A 123 22.10 8.27 -13.08
N ARG A 124 23.17 8.35 -13.87
CA ARG A 124 23.15 8.04 -15.29
C ARG A 124 22.72 6.60 -15.55
N ASP A 125 23.31 5.64 -14.84
CA ASP A 125 22.95 4.22 -14.98
C ASP A 125 21.48 3.95 -14.64
N ILE A 126 20.91 4.71 -13.70
CA ILE A 126 19.48 4.60 -13.36
C ILE A 126 18.63 5.17 -14.49
N VAL A 127 18.97 6.36 -14.98
CA VAL A 127 18.23 7.03 -16.05
C VAL A 127 18.25 6.19 -17.33
N ASP A 128 19.42 5.67 -17.71
CA ASP A 128 19.59 4.86 -18.92
C ASP A 128 18.74 3.57 -18.86
N LYS A 129 18.75 2.86 -17.71
CA LYS A 129 17.87 1.69 -17.51
C LYS A 129 16.39 2.02 -17.65
N GLN A 130 15.97 3.17 -17.14
CA GLN A 130 14.57 3.60 -17.23
C GLN A 130 14.18 3.96 -18.67
N ILE A 131 15.08 4.59 -19.42
CA ILE A 131 14.91 4.89 -20.85
C ILE A 131 14.78 3.58 -21.64
N ASP A 132 15.64 2.60 -21.38
CA ASP A 132 15.58 1.29 -22.04
C ASP A 132 14.24 0.59 -21.74
N GLU A 133 13.81 0.57 -20.48
CA GLU A 133 12.52 0.00 -20.07
C GLU A 133 11.34 0.69 -20.79
N TRP A 134 11.33 2.03 -20.83
CA TRP A 134 10.25 2.77 -21.48
C TRP A 134 10.25 2.61 -23.00
N THR A 135 11.42 2.49 -23.61
CA THR A 135 11.56 2.23 -25.05
C THR A 135 11.04 0.83 -25.37
N GLN A 136 11.44 -0.19 -24.59
CA GLN A 136 10.97 -1.58 -24.75
C GLN A 136 9.44 -1.69 -24.55
N ASN A 137 8.89 -0.92 -23.62
CA ASN A 137 7.46 -0.89 -23.34
C ASN A 137 6.65 0.00 -24.31
N GLY A 138 7.28 0.62 -25.31
CA GLY A 138 6.62 1.52 -26.27
C GLY A 138 5.97 2.73 -25.60
N ILE A 139 6.58 3.25 -24.53
CA ILE A 139 6.15 4.47 -23.83
C ILE A 139 6.81 5.71 -24.45
N ILE A 140 8.06 5.60 -24.88
CA ILE A 140 8.83 6.66 -25.54
C ILE A 140 9.50 6.13 -26.82
N GLU A 141 9.89 7.05 -27.69
CA GLU A 141 10.68 6.76 -28.89
C GLU A 141 11.71 7.86 -29.15
N PRO A 142 12.79 7.57 -29.91
CA PRO A 142 13.71 8.61 -30.36
C PRO A 142 12.99 9.66 -31.22
N CYS A 143 13.28 10.94 -30.98
CA CYS A 143 12.71 12.04 -31.74
C CYS A 143 13.78 13.07 -32.14
N SER A 144 13.45 13.89 -33.12
CA SER A 144 14.27 15.01 -33.60
C SER A 144 13.57 16.35 -33.36
N SER A 145 13.10 16.56 -32.13
CA SER A 145 12.41 17.79 -31.71
C SER A 145 13.38 18.92 -31.42
N ASP A 146 13.02 20.15 -31.77
CA ASP A 146 13.73 21.36 -31.36
C ASP A 146 13.46 21.74 -29.89
N PHE A 147 12.46 21.10 -29.26
CA PHE A 147 12.13 21.26 -27.85
C PHE A 147 12.84 20.20 -27.00
N ALA A 148 13.46 20.62 -25.90
CA ALA A 148 14.12 19.71 -24.98
C ALA A 148 14.04 20.20 -23.53
N SER A 149 13.64 19.31 -22.63
CA SER A 149 13.62 19.51 -21.18
C SER A 149 14.71 18.68 -20.50
N GLN A 150 15.19 19.15 -19.35
CA GLN A 150 16.21 18.42 -18.59
C GLN A 150 15.61 17.23 -17.84
N VAL A 151 16.35 16.10 -17.84
CA VAL A 151 16.05 14.92 -17.02
C VAL A 151 16.78 15.02 -15.68
N LEU A 152 16.10 14.64 -14.61
CA LEU A 152 16.58 14.64 -13.23
C LEU A 152 16.31 13.27 -12.57
N GLU A 153 17.23 12.80 -11.74
CA GLU A 153 16.96 11.70 -10.79
C GLU A 153 16.30 12.30 -9.55
N VAL A 154 15.15 11.74 -9.18
CA VAL A 154 14.45 12.12 -7.94
C VAL A 154 14.09 10.89 -7.15
N ARG A 155 14.15 11.00 -5.82
CA ARG A 155 13.78 9.91 -4.92
C ARG A 155 12.29 9.93 -4.62
N LYS A 156 11.66 8.77 -4.73
CA LYS A 156 10.30 8.55 -4.22
C LYS A 156 10.33 8.52 -2.68
N LYS A 157 9.13 8.57 -2.06
CA LYS A 157 8.98 8.47 -0.60
C LYS A 157 9.56 7.17 -0.03
N ASP A 158 9.54 6.08 -0.81
CA ASP A 158 10.11 4.77 -0.44
C ASP A 158 11.63 4.67 -0.65
N GLY A 159 12.28 5.75 -1.11
CA GLY A 159 13.72 5.81 -1.37
C GLY A 159 14.15 5.26 -2.74
N SER A 160 13.25 4.66 -3.51
CA SER A 160 13.54 4.22 -4.88
C SER A 160 13.74 5.44 -5.80
N PRO A 161 14.69 5.37 -6.76
CA PRO A 161 14.92 6.45 -7.70
C PRO A 161 13.86 6.45 -8.80
N ARG A 162 13.62 7.60 -9.43
CA ARG A 162 12.85 7.73 -10.67
C ARG A 162 13.39 8.86 -11.55
N SER A 163 13.29 8.69 -12.87
CA SER A 163 13.55 9.76 -13.84
C SER A 163 12.38 10.75 -13.86
N ALA A 164 12.68 12.04 -13.77
CA ALA A 164 11.69 13.13 -13.86
C ALA A 164 12.15 14.18 -14.88
N LEU A 165 11.19 14.83 -15.53
CA LEU A 165 11.42 15.98 -16.40
C LEU A 165 11.11 17.26 -15.64
N THR A 166 11.92 18.30 -15.85
CA THR A 166 11.59 19.66 -15.41
C THR A 166 11.09 20.49 -16.58
N PHE A 167 10.01 21.22 -16.34
CA PHE A 167 9.44 22.20 -17.26
C PHE A 167 9.56 23.56 -16.58
N GLU A 168 10.54 24.34 -17.00
CA GLU A 168 10.73 25.72 -16.55
C GLU A 168 10.35 26.64 -17.72
N ASN A 169 9.78 27.80 -17.38
CA ASN A 169 9.32 28.80 -18.34
C ASN A 169 10.29 29.99 -18.35
#